data_AF-A0A917DFY5-F1
#
_entry.id   AF-A0A917DFY5-F1
#
_cell.length_a   1.000
_cell.length_b   1.000
_cell.length_c   1.000
_cell.angle_alpha   90.00
_cell.angle_beta   90.00
_cell.angle_gamma   90.00
#
_symmetry.space_group_name_H-M   'P 1'
#
loop_
_entity.id
_entity.type
_entity.pdbx_description
1 polymer ?
#
loop_
_entity_poly.entity_id
_entity_poly.type
_entity_poly.pdbx_seq_one_letter_code
_entity_poly.pdbx_strand_id
1 'polypeptide(L)'
;MTGPRLVAHRGRHRSGAARENTLAAIRDAIAWGADVVEIDVRLTMDGAVVLLHDATLERLWGDPRRIDQMTLDDVSAVGGGEHRIPTLAAAIALVRDAGVRLLIDMEIPDPAGPAADVVRGAGAEELTEWCGAFEAMRVVRAQLPDAVIHQPWSSAEAPTDDDLAELRPAFVNAQHLLVGGAFVDAVHALGARVACWTVNHAAQAAHLARLGVDSITTDDLDAARGALPDEVARRLAIVGELAREAACAVRAALRQGVGAIETKRNPADHVTEVDRAVERRVRAVLGAQFPEHDIVGEEYGGETDGAVPCWYLDPVDGTANLANGMPWTSFSLALVEGGEPVVGAILDPHESVPIVAARGRGAWREGVRIVAPAIAAPEPLVGRMVATELAGAAPWAGLLPLIERLAASHCTLRILGSGTATLAGPALGRGMAALVHRYSAIDHAASLVIVRESGGVARVLPSGIALTAAHAAAAAALEDLLV
;
A
#
# COMPACT_ATOMS: atom_id res chain seq x y z
N MET A 1 1.73 -12.44 28.38
CA MET A 1 0.64 -11.62 27.83
C MET A 1 0.02 -12.43 26.70
N THR A 2 -1.31 -12.56 26.68
CA THR A 2 -2.03 -13.09 25.52
C THR A 2 -1.81 -12.14 24.34
N GLY A 3 -1.57 -12.67 23.13
CA GLY A 3 -1.40 -11.83 21.93
C GLY A 3 -2.68 -11.05 21.58
N PRO A 4 -2.63 -10.18 20.55
CA PRO A 4 -3.83 -9.50 20.05
C PRO A 4 -4.90 -10.51 19.67
N ARG A 5 -6.16 -10.12 19.82
CA ARG A 5 -7.27 -10.86 19.22
C ARG A 5 -7.20 -10.73 17.70
N LEU A 6 -7.55 -11.80 17.00
CA LEU A 6 -7.60 -11.85 15.55
C LEU A 6 -9.04 -11.69 15.07
N VAL A 7 -9.25 -10.67 14.24
CA VAL A 7 -10.54 -10.33 13.65
C VAL A 7 -10.52 -10.76 12.17
N ALA A 8 -11.46 -11.63 11.81
CA ALA A 8 -11.63 -12.09 10.43
C ALA A 8 -12.32 -11.01 9.61
N HIS A 9 -11.58 -10.29 8.78
CA HIS A 9 -12.12 -9.21 7.94
C HIS A 9 -13.10 -9.79 6.92
N ARG A 10 -14.39 -9.44 7.04
CA ARG A 10 -15.48 -9.92 6.19
C ARG A 10 -15.62 -11.45 6.17
N GLY A 11 -15.23 -12.10 7.26
CA GLY A 11 -15.11 -13.56 7.35
C GLY A 11 -13.83 -14.12 6.70
N ARG A 12 -13.72 -15.44 6.56
CA ARG A 12 -12.52 -16.08 5.98
C ARG A 12 -12.70 -16.32 4.48
N HIS A 13 -12.38 -15.32 3.66
CA HIS A 13 -12.59 -15.37 2.21
C HIS A 13 -11.31 -15.51 1.37
N ARG A 14 -10.14 -15.11 1.90
CA ARG A 14 -8.89 -15.11 1.13
C ARG A 14 -8.24 -16.49 1.07
N SER A 15 -8.26 -17.19 2.19
CA SER A 15 -7.78 -18.57 2.33
C SER A 15 -8.91 -19.61 2.16
N GLY A 16 -10.16 -19.15 2.10
CA GLY A 16 -11.37 -19.98 1.98
C GLY A 16 -11.94 -19.98 0.55
N ALA A 17 -12.92 -20.86 0.31
CA ALA A 17 -13.67 -20.90 -0.95
C ALA A 17 -14.90 -19.96 -0.94
N ALA A 18 -15.22 -19.37 0.21
CA ALA A 18 -16.38 -18.52 0.41
C ALA A 18 -16.11 -17.08 -0.04
N ARG A 19 -17.16 -16.38 -0.47
CA ARG A 19 -17.08 -14.93 -0.75
C ARG A 19 -17.11 -14.14 0.55
N GLU A 20 -16.47 -12.97 0.54
CA GLU A 20 -16.53 -12.02 1.66
C GLU A 20 -17.98 -11.70 2.05
N ASN A 21 -18.22 -11.39 3.32
CA ASN A 21 -19.52 -10.99 3.85
C ASN A 21 -20.65 -12.03 3.64
N THR A 22 -20.31 -13.31 3.48
CA THR A 22 -21.30 -14.42 3.40
C THR A 22 -21.37 -15.22 4.69
N LEU A 23 -22.51 -15.88 4.94
CA LEU A 23 -22.64 -16.81 6.07
C LEU A 23 -21.63 -17.97 6.00
N ALA A 24 -21.20 -18.36 4.80
CA ALA A 24 -20.17 -19.38 4.61
C ALA A 24 -18.79 -18.88 5.07
N ALA A 25 -18.42 -17.64 4.74
CA ALA A 25 -17.16 -17.05 5.20
C ALA A 25 -17.16 -16.83 6.72
N ILE A 26 -18.30 -16.47 7.32
CA ILE A 26 -18.46 -16.37 8.77
C ILE A 26 -18.30 -17.75 9.42
N ARG A 27 -18.96 -18.79 8.89
CA ARG A 27 -18.81 -20.17 9.39
C ARG A 27 -17.37 -20.66 9.32
N ASP A 28 -16.66 -20.39 8.23
CA ASP A 28 -15.25 -20.79 8.08
C ASP A 28 -14.35 -20.04 9.08
N ALA A 29 -14.58 -18.73 9.30
CA ALA A 29 -13.86 -17.97 10.32
C ALA A 29 -14.10 -18.52 11.75
N ILE A 30 -15.33 -18.88 12.08
CA ILE A 30 -15.69 -19.51 13.37
C ILE A 30 -14.98 -20.86 13.49
N ALA A 31 -15.05 -21.71 12.46
CA ALA A 31 -14.43 -23.04 12.48
C ALA A 31 -12.90 -22.98 12.61
N TRP A 32 -12.29 -21.93 12.04
CA TRP A 32 -10.87 -21.65 12.18
C TRP A 32 -10.48 -21.14 13.59
N GLY A 33 -11.46 -20.62 14.34
CA GLY A 33 -11.28 -20.09 15.70
C GLY A 33 -10.85 -18.62 15.72
N ALA A 34 -11.46 -17.78 14.89
CA ALA A 34 -11.30 -16.32 14.99
C ALA A 34 -11.95 -15.81 16.28
N ASP A 35 -11.36 -14.79 16.91
CA ASP A 35 -11.89 -14.21 18.15
C ASP A 35 -13.14 -13.34 17.88
N VAL A 36 -13.13 -12.67 16.73
CA VAL A 36 -14.20 -11.79 16.24
C VAL A 36 -14.30 -11.97 14.73
N VAL A 37 -15.50 -11.84 14.17
CA VAL A 37 -15.70 -11.74 12.72
C VAL A 37 -16.18 -10.34 12.40
N GLU A 38 -15.44 -9.63 11.56
CA GLU A 38 -15.87 -8.33 11.06
C GLU A 38 -16.76 -8.53 9.82
N ILE A 39 -17.77 -7.67 9.68
CA ILE A 39 -18.72 -7.66 8.57
C ILE A 39 -19.15 -6.22 8.25
N ASP A 40 -19.29 -5.93 6.96
CA ASP A 40 -19.82 -4.65 6.48
C ASP A 40 -21.33 -4.70 6.33
N VAL A 41 -22.03 -3.60 6.65
CA VAL A 41 -23.48 -3.50 6.44
C VAL A 41 -23.88 -2.37 5.50
N ARG A 42 -24.93 -2.63 4.71
CA ARG A 42 -25.65 -1.63 3.91
C ARG A 42 -27.16 -1.80 4.03
N LEU A 43 -27.88 -0.76 3.59
CA LEU A 43 -29.34 -0.76 3.54
C LEU A 43 -29.85 -1.06 2.14
N THR A 44 -30.88 -1.90 2.08
CA THR A 44 -31.74 -2.04 0.92
C THR A 44 -32.72 -0.86 0.82
N MET A 45 -33.36 -0.70 -0.33
CA MET A 45 -34.36 0.35 -0.58
C MET A 45 -35.53 0.32 0.42
N ASP A 46 -35.93 -0.87 0.86
CA ASP A 46 -36.99 -1.11 1.85
C ASP A 46 -36.48 -1.16 3.30
N GLY A 47 -35.22 -0.76 3.54
CA GLY A 47 -34.64 -0.55 4.87
C GLY A 47 -34.11 -1.80 5.57
N ALA A 48 -33.98 -2.93 4.88
CA ALA A 48 -33.36 -4.11 5.44
C ALA A 48 -31.83 -3.96 5.51
N VAL A 49 -31.24 -4.45 6.61
CA VAL A 49 -29.78 -4.42 6.82
C VAL A 49 -29.16 -5.71 6.29
N VAL A 50 -28.29 -5.58 5.28
CA VAL A 50 -27.64 -6.69 4.59
C VAL A 50 -26.13 -6.59 4.65
N LEU A 51 -25.46 -7.74 4.58
CA LEU A 51 -24.00 -7.84 4.62
C LEU A 51 -23.41 -7.56 3.24
N LEU A 52 -22.76 -6.41 3.08
CA LEU A 52 -22.16 -5.99 1.83
C LEU A 52 -21.22 -4.80 2.04
N HIS A 53 -20.00 -4.89 1.53
CA HIS A 53 -19.06 -3.77 1.55
C HIS A 53 -19.38 -2.72 0.50
N ASP A 54 -19.54 -3.10 -0.77
CA ASP A 54 -19.63 -2.17 -1.91
C ASP A 54 -21.04 -1.58 -2.06
N ALA A 55 -21.16 -0.39 -2.67
CA ALA A 55 -22.47 0.19 -2.99
C ALA A 55 -23.23 -0.59 -4.08
N THR A 56 -22.51 -1.38 -4.88
CA THR A 56 -23.03 -2.18 -5.98
C THR A 56 -22.66 -3.65 -5.79
N LEU A 57 -23.33 -4.53 -6.54
CA LEU A 57 -23.05 -5.96 -6.55
C LEU A 57 -22.00 -6.37 -7.60
N GLU A 58 -21.38 -5.39 -8.28
CA GLU A 58 -20.63 -5.59 -9.53
C GLU A 58 -19.38 -6.44 -9.31
N ARG A 59 -18.59 -6.12 -8.28
CA ARG A 59 -17.31 -6.78 -8.02
C ARG A 59 -17.46 -8.26 -7.68
N LEU A 60 -18.49 -8.62 -6.91
CA LEU A 60 -18.63 -9.95 -6.32
C LEU A 60 -19.68 -10.83 -7.02
N TRP A 61 -20.68 -10.21 -7.66
CA TRP A 61 -21.76 -10.92 -8.36
C TRP A 61 -21.90 -10.52 -9.84
N GLY A 62 -21.11 -9.56 -10.36
CA GLY A 62 -21.20 -9.12 -11.75
C GLY A 62 -22.48 -8.34 -12.07
N ASP A 63 -23.17 -7.84 -11.05
CA ASP A 63 -24.43 -7.11 -11.18
C ASP A 63 -24.21 -5.62 -10.84
N PRO A 64 -24.39 -4.70 -11.80
CA PRO A 64 -24.08 -3.28 -11.61
C PRO A 64 -25.10 -2.55 -10.73
N ARG A 65 -26.22 -3.17 -10.35
CA ARG A 65 -27.25 -2.53 -9.53
C ARG A 65 -26.71 -2.12 -8.17
N ARG A 66 -27.22 -0.99 -7.67
CA ARG A 66 -26.90 -0.46 -6.35
C ARG A 66 -27.81 -1.08 -5.30
N ILE A 67 -27.25 -1.36 -4.12
CA ILE A 67 -27.99 -2.00 -3.04
C ILE A 67 -29.15 -1.12 -2.50
N ASP A 68 -28.96 0.21 -2.49
CA ASP A 68 -29.95 1.20 -2.06
C ASP A 68 -31.13 1.37 -3.04
N GLN A 69 -31.09 0.66 -4.17
CA GLN A 69 -32.14 0.65 -5.20
C GLN A 69 -32.83 -0.72 -5.32
N MET A 70 -32.48 -1.68 -4.46
CA MET A 70 -33.01 -3.04 -4.47
C MET A 70 -33.82 -3.30 -3.20
N THR A 71 -34.93 -4.04 -3.31
CA THR A 71 -35.65 -4.54 -2.12
C THR A 71 -34.93 -5.74 -1.51
N LEU A 72 -35.27 -6.13 -0.27
CA LEU A 72 -34.75 -7.36 0.32
C LEU A 72 -35.08 -8.60 -0.53
N ASP A 73 -36.25 -8.63 -1.17
CA ASP A 73 -36.65 -9.72 -2.06
C ASP A 73 -35.75 -9.77 -3.30
N ASP A 74 -35.44 -8.62 -3.90
CA ASP A 74 -34.48 -8.54 -5.03
C ASP A 74 -33.10 -9.04 -4.63
N VAL A 75 -32.61 -8.61 -3.45
CA VAL A 75 -31.30 -9.00 -2.91
C VAL A 75 -31.24 -10.48 -2.59
N SER A 76 -32.31 -11.03 -2.01
CA SER A 76 -32.41 -12.45 -1.64
C SER A 76 -32.44 -13.39 -2.85
N ALA A 77 -32.81 -12.87 -4.03
CA ALA A 77 -32.75 -13.57 -5.30
C ALA A 77 -31.35 -13.56 -5.95
N VAL A 78 -30.43 -12.72 -5.46
CA VAL A 78 -29.05 -12.66 -5.96
C VAL A 78 -28.18 -13.74 -5.30
N GLY A 79 -27.51 -14.52 -6.15
CA GLY A 79 -26.68 -15.63 -5.70
C GLY A 79 -27.49 -16.87 -5.35
N GLY A 80 -26.87 -18.05 -5.51
CA GLY A 80 -27.47 -19.34 -5.14
C GLY A 80 -26.81 -19.92 -3.90
N GLY A 81 -27.59 -20.62 -3.07
CA GLY A 81 -27.07 -21.37 -1.92
C GLY A 81 -26.25 -20.51 -0.96
N GLU A 82 -24.96 -20.84 -0.82
CA GLU A 82 -24.01 -20.15 0.07
C GLU A 82 -23.53 -18.79 -0.46
N HIS A 83 -23.85 -18.45 -1.70
CA HIS A 83 -23.50 -17.17 -2.33
C HIS A 83 -24.58 -16.09 -2.23
N ARG A 84 -25.66 -16.35 -1.49
CA ARG A 84 -26.68 -15.34 -1.21
C ARG A 84 -26.13 -14.26 -0.32
N ILE A 85 -26.60 -13.03 -0.53
CA ILE A 85 -26.28 -11.88 0.31
C ILE A 85 -27.06 -12.02 1.63
N PRO A 86 -26.39 -12.17 2.79
CA PRO A 86 -27.07 -12.38 4.06
C PRO A 86 -27.68 -11.10 4.63
N THR A 87 -28.70 -11.25 5.47
CA THR A 87 -29.14 -10.18 6.37
C THR A 87 -28.28 -10.14 7.63
N LEU A 88 -28.19 -8.98 8.28
CA LEU A 88 -27.52 -8.85 9.58
C LEU A 88 -28.15 -9.78 10.63
N ALA A 89 -29.48 -9.92 10.63
CA ALA A 89 -30.19 -10.83 11.53
C ALA A 89 -29.73 -12.30 11.37
N ALA A 90 -29.49 -12.75 10.13
CA ALA A 90 -29.00 -14.10 9.87
C ALA A 90 -27.55 -14.29 10.35
N ALA A 91 -26.70 -13.28 10.20
CA ALA A 91 -25.32 -13.31 10.73
C ALA A 91 -25.31 -13.34 12.26
N ILE A 92 -26.15 -12.54 12.92
CA ILE A 92 -26.30 -12.53 14.39
C ILE A 92 -26.74 -13.90 14.92
N ALA A 93 -27.73 -14.53 14.27
CA ALA A 93 -28.19 -15.85 14.65
C ALA A 93 -27.05 -16.88 14.59
N LEU A 94 -26.26 -16.84 13.51
CA LEU A 94 -25.13 -17.74 13.31
C LEU A 94 -24.04 -17.59 14.38
N VAL A 95 -23.64 -16.36 14.71
CA VAL A 95 -22.57 -16.15 15.70
C VAL A 95 -23.03 -16.42 17.13
N ARG A 96 -24.32 -16.22 17.42
CA ARG A 96 -24.91 -16.52 18.74
C ARG A 96 -24.78 -18.00 19.06
N ASP A 97 -25.10 -18.87 18.11
CA ASP A 97 -24.99 -20.32 18.28
C ASP A 97 -23.54 -20.76 18.51
N ALA A 98 -22.57 -20.01 17.97
CA ALA A 98 -21.15 -20.28 18.11
C ALA A 98 -20.48 -19.59 19.31
N GLY A 99 -21.12 -18.59 19.93
CA GLY A 99 -20.52 -17.78 20.98
C GLY A 99 -19.39 -16.85 20.51
N VAL A 100 -19.38 -16.47 19.23
CA VAL A 100 -18.39 -15.55 18.63
C VAL A 100 -18.99 -14.15 18.50
N ARG A 101 -18.15 -13.11 18.54
CA ARG A 101 -18.60 -11.72 18.39
C ARG A 101 -18.58 -11.27 16.93
N LEU A 102 -19.48 -10.34 16.58
CA LEU A 102 -19.41 -9.58 15.33
C LEU A 102 -18.84 -8.20 15.58
N LEU A 103 -17.94 -7.76 14.71
CA LEU A 103 -17.58 -6.35 14.55
C LEU A 103 -18.32 -5.83 13.32
N ILE A 104 -19.29 -4.94 13.53
CA ILE A 104 -20.16 -4.41 12.48
C ILE A 104 -19.53 -3.11 11.96
N ASP A 105 -19.08 -3.12 10.71
CA ASP A 105 -18.52 -1.96 10.00
C ASP A 105 -19.58 -1.26 9.13
N MET A 106 -19.48 0.07 9.07
CA MET A 106 -20.31 0.92 8.25
C MET A 106 -19.53 2.15 7.76
N GLU A 107 -19.27 2.16 6.45
CA GLU A 107 -18.56 3.23 5.76
C GLU A 107 -19.33 4.57 5.79
N ILE A 108 -20.67 4.50 5.89
CA ILE A 108 -21.56 5.66 5.89
C ILE A 108 -22.52 5.62 7.10
N PRO A 109 -23.10 6.75 7.52
CA PRO A 109 -23.95 6.80 8.71
C PRO A 109 -25.31 6.12 8.58
N ASP A 110 -25.87 6.06 7.36
CA ASP A 110 -27.27 5.66 7.14
C ASP A 110 -27.65 4.29 7.74
N PRO A 111 -26.83 3.22 7.63
CA PRO A 111 -27.15 1.91 8.21
C PRO A 111 -27.13 1.88 9.75
N ALA A 112 -26.53 2.86 10.43
CA ALA A 112 -26.26 2.79 11.87
C ALA A 112 -27.51 2.58 12.72
N GLY A 113 -28.56 3.37 12.45
CA GLY A 113 -29.82 3.28 13.18
C GLY A 113 -30.53 1.93 12.97
N PRO A 114 -30.84 1.56 11.71
CA PRO A 114 -31.46 0.27 11.41
C PRO A 114 -30.64 -0.94 11.88
N ALA A 115 -29.31 -0.88 11.80
CA ALA A 115 -28.44 -1.95 12.31
C ALA A 115 -28.54 -2.08 13.84
N ALA A 116 -28.54 -0.96 14.57
CA ALA A 116 -28.75 -0.95 16.02
C ALA A 116 -30.13 -1.51 16.40
N ASP A 117 -31.17 -1.21 15.62
CA ASP A 117 -32.51 -1.78 15.81
C ASP A 117 -32.54 -3.30 15.60
N VAL A 118 -31.84 -3.82 14.58
CA VAL A 118 -31.69 -5.26 14.35
C VAL A 118 -30.97 -5.94 15.51
N VAL A 119 -29.87 -5.35 16.00
CA VAL A 119 -29.11 -5.89 17.15
C VAL A 119 -29.96 -5.92 18.42
N ARG A 120 -30.66 -4.83 18.73
CA ARG A 120 -31.56 -4.72 19.89
C ARG A 120 -32.72 -5.70 19.79
N GLY A 121 -33.35 -5.79 18.61
CA GLY A 121 -34.46 -6.72 18.37
C GLY A 121 -34.07 -8.19 18.51
N ALA A 122 -32.80 -8.52 18.25
CA ALA A 122 -32.25 -9.84 18.46
C ALA A 122 -31.77 -10.08 19.91
N GLY A 123 -31.65 -9.05 20.76
CA GLY A 123 -30.99 -9.16 22.06
C GLY A 123 -29.53 -9.63 21.90
N ALA A 124 -28.79 -8.97 21.01
CA ALA A 124 -27.43 -9.34 20.59
C ALA A 124 -26.37 -8.31 20.99
N GLU A 125 -26.69 -7.34 21.84
CA GLU A 125 -25.84 -6.20 22.20
C GLU A 125 -24.48 -6.64 22.76
N GLU A 126 -24.46 -7.69 23.58
CA GLU A 126 -23.21 -8.22 24.16
C GLU A 126 -22.36 -9.05 23.16
N LEU A 127 -22.95 -9.42 22.02
CA LEU A 127 -22.29 -10.17 20.94
C LEU A 127 -21.76 -9.25 19.82
N THR A 128 -22.03 -7.93 19.89
CA THR A 128 -21.66 -7.00 18.83
C THR A 128 -20.73 -5.89 19.30
N GLU A 129 -19.81 -5.55 18.40
CA GLU A 129 -18.91 -4.43 18.47
C GLU A 129 -19.09 -3.61 17.18
N TRP A 130 -18.68 -2.35 17.17
CA TRP A 130 -19.04 -1.40 16.11
C TRP A 130 -17.83 -0.61 15.66
N CYS A 131 -17.58 -0.54 14.36
CA CYS A 131 -16.59 0.35 13.73
C CYS A 131 -17.18 1.03 12.50
N GLY A 132 -16.40 1.94 11.91
CA GLY A 132 -16.78 2.65 10.68
C GLY A 132 -16.72 4.15 10.83
N ALA A 133 -17.51 4.88 10.05
CA ALA A 133 -17.52 6.34 10.06
C ALA A 133 -17.88 6.92 11.44
N PHE A 134 -17.23 8.01 11.83
CA PHE A 134 -17.42 8.65 13.14
C PHE A 134 -18.90 9.00 13.41
N GLU A 135 -19.57 9.61 12.43
CA GLU A 135 -21.00 9.95 12.54
C GLU A 135 -21.91 8.71 12.70
N ALA A 136 -21.54 7.59 12.08
CA ALA A 136 -22.26 6.34 12.26
C ALA A 136 -22.12 5.84 13.71
N MET A 137 -20.91 5.91 14.28
CA MET A 137 -20.65 5.54 15.67
C MET A 137 -21.37 6.44 16.67
N ARG A 138 -21.57 7.72 16.36
CA ARG A 138 -22.40 8.62 17.19
C ARG A 138 -23.85 8.15 17.26
N VAL A 139 -24.42 7.75 16.12
CA VAL A 139 -25.78 7.19 16.05
C VAL A 139 -25.86 5.90 16.88
N VAL A 140 -24.89 4.99 16.73
CA VAL A 140 -24.81 3.77 17.53
C VAL A 140 -24.72 4.09 19.02
N ARG A 141 -23.83 4.98 19.46
CA ARG A 141 -23.69 5.35 20.88
C ARG A 141 -24.97 5.94 21.46
N ALA A 142 -25.70 6.75 20.69
CA ALA A 142 -26.96 7.35 21.14
C ALA A 142 -28.06 6.30 21.32
N GLN A 143 -28.08 5.28 20.46
CA GLN A 143 -29.08 4.21 20.48
C GLN A 143 -28.75 3.04 21.42
N LEU A 144 -27.47 2.75 21.58
CA LEU A 144 -26.92 1.67 22.38
C LEU A 144 -25.84 2.28 23.31
N PRO A 145 -26.24 2.82 24.47
CA PRO A 145 -25.35 3.57 25.37
C PRO A 145 -24.12 2.80 25.83
N ASP A 146 -24.21 1.47 25.89
CA ASP A 146 -23.15 0.56 26.33
C ASP A 146 -22.43 -0.15 25.16
N ALA A 147 -22.67 0.26 23.91
CA ALA A 147 -22.03 -0.34 22.74
C ALA A 147 -20.49 -0.31 22.84
N VAL A 148 -19.86 -1.41 22.42
CA VAL A 148 -18.40 -1.51 22.29
C VAL A 148 -18.00 -0.88 20.95
N ILE A 149 -17.50 0.36 21.00
CA ILE A 149 -17.14 1.14 19.82
C ILE A 149 -15.63 1.11 19.56
N HIS A 150 -15.28 0.98 18.29
CA HIS A 150 -13.97 1.11 17.69
C HIS A 150 -13.94 2.41 16.90
N GLN A 151 -13.47 3.49 17.52
CA GLN A 151 -13.47 4.81 16.91
C GLN A 151 -12.43 4.86 15.78
N PRO A 152 -12.80 5.27 14.56
CA PRO A 152 -11.84 5.36 13.45
C PRO A 152 -10.75 6.39 13.75
N TRP A 153 -9.51 6.07 13.39
CA TRP A 153 -8.37 6.97 13.57
C TRP A 153 -7.44 6.94 12.36
N SER A 154 -7.14 8.10 11.78
CA SER A 154 -6.39 8.24 10.53
C SER A 154 -5.10 9.07 10.67
N SER A 155 -4.65 9.32 11.90
CA SER A 155 -3.41 10.04 12.21
C SER A 155 -2.39 9.14 12.88
N ALA A 156 -1.10 9.43 12.68
CA ALA A 156 0.00 8.87 13.47
C ALA A 156 0.12 9.53 14.86
N GLU A 157 -0.47 10.73 15.02
CA GLU A 157 -0.57 11.38 16.32
C GLU A 157 -1.62 10.65 17.16
N ALA A 158 -1.30 10.38 18.43
CA ALA A 158 -2.22 9.74 19.34
C ALA A 158 -3.41 10.67 19.66
N PRO A 159 -4.61 10.11 19.92
CA PRO A 159 -5.74 10.89 20.39
C PRO A 159 -5.45 11.54 21.75
N THR A 160 -6.23 12.56 22.07
CA THR A 160 -6.33 13.17 23.39
C THR A 160 -7.60 12.71 24.11
N ASP A 161 -7.76 13.06 25.39
CA ASP A 161 -9.00 12.82 26.14
C ASP A 161 -10.22 13.45 25.44
N ASP A 162 -10.07 14.66 24.89
CA ASP A 162 -11.14 15.38 24.20
C ASP A 162 -11.57 14.66 22.92
N ASP A 163 -10.62 14.06 22.18
CA ASP A 163 -10.92 13.29 20.97
C ASP A 163 -11.74 12.03 21.26
N LEU A 164 -11.62 11.46 22.46
CA LEU A 164 -12.30 10.23 22.88
C LEU A 164 -13.58 10.51 23.70
N ALA A 165 -13.79 11.75 24.15
CA ALA A 165 -14.83 12.11 25.11
C ALA A 165 -16.25 11.83 24.59
N GLU A 166 -16.52 12.05 23.30
CA GLU A 166 -17.85 11.91 22.72
C GLU A 166 -18.28 10.44 22.62
N LEU A 167 -17.47 9.61 21.96
CA LEU A 167 -17.83 8.22 21.71
C LEU A 167 -17.47 7.28 22.86
N ARG A 168 -16.54 7.67 23.74
CA ARG A 168 -15.99 6.84 24.82
C ARG A 168 -15.66 5.43 24.30
N PRO A 169 -14.79 5.32 23.29
CA PRO A 169 -14.59 4.07 22.58
C PRO A 169 -13.85 3.05 23.46
N ALA A 170 -14.10 1.78 23.19
CA ALA A 170 -13.31 0.69 23.77
C ALA A 170 -11.99 0.48 23.01
N PHE A 171 -11.95 0.87 21.73
CA PHE A 171 -10.78 0.80 20.86
C PHE A 171 -10.61 2.07 20.05
N VAL A 172 -9.36 2.51 19.88
CA VAL A 172 -8.94 3.39 18.80
C VAL A 172 -8.56 2.52 17.62
N ASN A 173 -9.30 2.62 16.52
CA ASN A 173 -9.19 1.76 15.34
C ASN A 173 -8.42 2.45 14.22
N ALA A 174 -7.11 2.21 14.20
CA ALA A 174 -6.17 2.92 13.35
C ALA A 174 -5.70 2.10 12.14
N GLN A 175 -5.35 2.79 11.06
CA GLN A 175 -4.66 2.13 9.96
C GLN A 175 -3.28 1.64 10.43
N HIS A 176 -2.96 0.37 10.16
CA HIS A 176 -1.79 -0.29 10.74
C HIS A 176 -0.44 0.39 10.43
N LEU A 177 -0.31 1.05 9.29
CA LEU A 177 0.89 1.78 8.87
C LEU A 177 1.18 3.01 9.73
N LEU A 178 0.17 3.57 10.41
CA LEU A 178 0.31 4.76 11.25
C LEU A 178 0.52 4.44 12.74
N VAL A 179 0.58 3.15 13.09
CA VAL A 179 0.68 2.71 14.49
C VAL A 179 2.14 2.41 14.85
N GLY A 180 2.70 3.25 15.74
CA GLY A 180 4.02 3.06 16.36
C GLY A 180 3.91 2.85 17.88
N GLY A 181 5.04 2.54 18.53
CA GLY A 181 5.06 2.24 19.98
C GLY A 181 4.50 3.37 20.85
N ALA A 182 4.94 4.61 20.61
CA ALA A 182 4.46 5.78 21.35
C ALA A 182 2.94 6.01 21.18
N PHE A 183 2.39 5.68 20.01
CA PHE A 183 0.94 5.75 19.77
C PHE A 183 0.20 4.73 20.66
N VAL A 184 0.69 3.49 20.72
CA VAL A 184 0.09 2.44 21.54
C VAL A 184 0.12 2.80 23.02
N ASP A 185 1.29 3.24 23.52
CA ASP A 185 1.45 3.66 24.91
C ASP A 185 0.50 4.81 25.28
N ALA A 186 0.36 5.81 24.39
CA ALA A 186 -0.52 6.95 24.61
C ALA A 186 -2.00 6.54 24.63
N VAL A 187 -2.46 5.70 23.71
CA VAL A 187 -3.84 5.19 23.69
C VAL A 187 -4.14 4.37 24.95
N HIS A 188 -3.22 3.52 25.37
CA HIS A 188 -3.36 2.73 26.61
C HIS A 188 -3.40 3.62 27.85
N ALA A 189 -2.62 4.70 27.88
CA ALA A 189 -2.64 5.66 28.98
C ALA A 189 -4.00 6.38 29.13
N LEU A 190 -4.75 6.53 28.04
CA LEU A 190 -6.14 7.04 28.03
C LEU A 190 -7.19 5.98 28.43
N GLY A 191 -6.76 4.74 28.70
CA GLY A 191 -7.64 3.64 29.07
C GLY A 191 -8.39 2.98 27.90
N ALA A 192 -8.07 3.36 26.65
CA ALA A 192 -8.57 2.72 25.45
C ALA A 192 -7.59 1.64 24.96
N ARG A 193 -8.07 0.73 24.11
CA ARG A 193 -7.24 -0.28 23.43
C ARG A 193 -6.93 0.13 22.00
N VAL A 194 -5.94 -0.49 21.38
CA VAL A 194 -5.59 -0.25 19.97
C VAL A 194 -6.10 -1.39 19.09
N ALA A 195 -6.88 -1.05 18.07
CA ALA A 195 -7.24 -1.94 16.98
C ALA A 195 -6.57 -1.47 15.68
N CYS A 196 -6.18 -2.41 14.81
CA CYS A 196 -5.54 -2.12 13.54
C CYS A 196 -6.19 -2.85 12.36
N TRP A 197 -6.24 -2.19 11.21
CA TRP A 197 -6.76 -2.75 9.96
C TRP A 197 -5.97 -2.25 8.72
N THR A 198 -6.00 -2.94 7.58
CA THR A 198 -6.17 -4.40 7.44
C THR A 198 -4.79 -5.02 7.31
N VAL A 199 -4.38 -5.85 8.27
CA VAL A 199 -3.00 -6.31 8.41
C VAL A 199 -2.81 -7.64 7.69
N ASN A 200 -2.38 -7.60 6.43
CA ASN A 200 -2.29 -8.78 5.57
C ASN A 200 -0.89 -9.40 5.47
N HIS A 201 0.09 -8.82 6.16
CA HIS A 201 1.47 -9.27 6.15
C HIS A 201 1.88 -9.81 7.52
N ALA A 202 2.29 -11.08 7.57
CA ALA A 202 2.68 -11.78 8.80
C ALA A 202 3.73 -11.00 9.61
N ALA A 203 4.79 -10.50 8.95
CA ALA A 203 5.85 -9.76 9.62
C ALA A 203 5.35 -8.45 10.28
N GLN A 204 4.37 -7.79 9.68
CA GLN A 204 3.74 -6.59 10.24
C GLN A 204 2.79 -6.95 11.39
N ALA A 205 2.01 -8.02 11.26
CA ALA A 205 1.19 -8.53 12.37
C ALA A 205 2.05 -8.89 13.60
N ALA A 206 3.19 -9.56 13.39
CA ALA A 206 4.15 -9.87 14.46
C ALA A 206 4.79 -8.61 15.07
N HIS A 207 4.99 -7.55 14.30
CA HIS A 207 5.48 -6.27 14.82
C HIS A 207 4.42 -5.57 15.68
N LEU A 208 3.19 -5.41 15.19
CA LEU A 208 2.09 -4.79 15.92
C LEU A 208 1.76 -5.52 17.22
N ALA A 209 1.78 -6.86 17.20
CA ALA A 209 1.62 -7.67 18.40
C ALA A 209 2.71 -7.40 19.46
N ARG A 210 3.95 -7.12 19.02
CA ARG A 210 5.05 -6.73 19.94
C ARG A 210 4.91 -5.32 20.49
N LEU A 211 4.31 -4.40 19.73
CA LEU A 211 4.02 -3.04 20.18
C LEU A 211 2.90 -3.01 21.23
N GLY A 212 2.14 -4.09 21.41
CA GLY A 212 1.02 -4.15 22.34
C GLY A 212 -0.33 -3.80 21.72
N VAL A 213 -0.45 -3.83 20.39
CA VAL A 213 -1.77 -3.74 19.73
C VAL A 213 -2.70 -4.83 20.26
N ASP A 214 -3.95 -4.49 20.56
CA ASP A 214 -4.91 -5.37 21.22
C ASP A 214 -5.75 -6.18 20.23
N SER A 215 -5.97 -5.66 19.03
CA SER A 215 -6.86 -6.25 18.01
C SER A 215 -6.32 -6.05 16.61
N ILE A 216 -6.22 -7.14 15.83
CA ILE A 216 -5.75 -7.10 14.45
C ILE A 216 -6.83 -7.65 13.52
N THR A 217 -7.32 -6.80 12.63
CA THR A 217 -8.21 -7.17 11.53
C THR A 217 -7.41 -7.54 10.29
N THR A 218 -7.67 -8.71 9.72
CA THR A 218 -6.89 -9.26 8.60
C THR A 218 -7.75 -10.08 7.63
N ASP A 219 -7.40 -10.04 6.35
CA ASP A 219 -7.96 -10.96 5.35
C ASP A 219 -7.28 -12.34 5.42
N ASP A 220 -6.10 -12.43 6.05
CA ASP A 220 -5.25 -13.62 6.09
C ASP A 220 -4.95 -14.03 7.54
N LEU A 221 -5.98 -14.62 8.16
CA LEU A 221 -5.91 -15.18 9.51
C LEU A 221 -4.77 -16.19 9.67
N ASP A 222 -4.51 -17.00 8.64
CA ASP A 222 -3.47 -18.02 8.65
C ASP A 222 -2.08 -17.38 8.73
N ALA A 223 -1.84 -16.32 7.96
CA ALA A 223 -0.57 -15.58 8.01
C ALA A 223 -0.39 -14.78 9.31
N ALA A 224 -1.47 -14.28 9.91
CA ALA A 224 -1.41 -13.51 11.15
C ALA A 224 -1.18 -14.40 12.39
N ARG A 225 -1.77 -15.60 12.43
CA ARG A 225 -1.65 -16.51 13.58
C ARG A 225 -0.23 -17.06 13.71
N GLY A 226 0.41 -16.81 14.85
CA GLY A 226 1.75 -17.32 15.11
C GLY A 226 2.84 -16.69 14.23
N ALA A 227 2.55 -15.54 13.62
CA ALA A 227 3.51 -14.82 12.81
C ALA A 227 4.79 -14.52 13.59
N LEU A 228 5.93 -14.75 12.93
CA LEU A 228 7.24 -14.49 13.52
C LEU A 228 7.80 -13.14 13.02
N PRO A 229 8.60 -12.46 13.85
CA PRO A 229 9.30 -11.26 13.42
C PRO A 229 10.24 -11.51 12.24
N ASP A 230 10.05 -10.76 11.15
CA ASP A 230 11.01 -10.64 10.04
C ASP A 230 11.05 -9.18 9.59
N GLU A 231 12.07 -8.46 10.03
CA GLU A 231 12.19 -7.02 9.79
C GLU A 231 12.35 -6.68 8.30
N VAL A 232 13.01 -7.53 7.51
CA VAL A 232 13.17 -7.30 6.07
C VAL A 232 11.84 -7.51 5.34
N ALA A 233 11.10 -8.57 5.69
CA ALA A 233 9.77 -8.79 5.15
C ALA A 233 8.79 -7.68 5.54
N ARG A 234 8.90 -7.15 6.77
CA ARG A 234 8.11 -6.00 7.24
C ARG A 234 8.38 -4.75 6.41
N ARG A 235 9.66 -4.40 6.24
CA ARG A 235 10.07 -3.26 5.40
C ARG A 235 9.56 -3.40 3.98
N LEU A 236 9.69 -4.59 3.37
CA LEU A 236 9.14 -4.88 2.04
C LEU A 236 7.62 -4.70 1.94
N ALA A 237 6.88 -5.18 2.95
CA ALA A 237 5.43 -4.99 3.01
C ALA A 237 5.04 -3.51 3.04
N ILE A 238 5.66 -2.73 3.95
CA ILE A 238 5.39 -1.30 4.12
C ILE A 238 5.68 -0.51 2.84
N VAL A 239 6.87 -0.69 2.24
CA VAL A 239 7.22 0.05 1.01
C VAL A 239 6.33 -0.36 -0.18
N GLY A 240 5.90 -1.63 -0.23
CA GLY A 240 4.97 -2.11 -1.24
C GLY A 240 3.58 -1.50 -1.11
N GLU A 241 3.05 -1.39 0.11
CA GLU A 241 1.78 -0.70 0.38
C GLU A 241 1.85 0.78 0.01
N LEU A 242 2.90 1.49 0.43
CA LEU A 242 3.10 2.90 0.09
C LEU A 242 3.19 3.13 -1.43
N ALA A 243 3.89 2.26 -2.15
CA ALA A 243 3.95 2.33 -3.61
C ALA A 243 2.57 2.08 -4.27
N ARG A 244 1.70 1.24 -3.69
CA ARG A 244 0.30 1.08 -4.17
C ARG A 244 -0.54 2.32 -3.91
N GLU A 245 -0.41 2.93 -2.72
CA GLU A 245 -1.09 4.18 -2.39
C GLU A 245 -0.68 5.29 -3.38
N ALA A 246 0.63 5.44 -3.66
CA ALA A 246 1.14 6.36 -4.66
C ALA A 246 0.59 6.07 -6.07
N ALA A 247 0.52 4.80 -6.48
CA ALA A 247 -0.06 4.41 -7.76
C ALA A 247 -1.54 4.81 -7.89
N CYS A 248 -2.32 4.68 -6.80
CA CYS A 248 -3.69 5.15 -6.76
C CYS A 248 -3.79 6.66 -6.94
N ALA A 249 -2.94 7.44 -6.25
CA ALA A 249 -2.90 8.89 -6.36
C ALA A 249 -2.55 9.35 -7.78
N VAL A 250 -1.50 8.78 -8.39
CA VAL A 250 -1.08 9.10 -9.77
C VAL A 250 -2.18 8.75 -10.77
N ARG A 251 -2.82 7.58 -10.66
CA ARG A 251 -3.93 7.19 -11.54
C ARG A 251 -5.14 8.12 -11.41
N ALA A 252 -5.46 8.55 -10.18
CA ALA A 252 -6.53 9.51 -9.96
C ALA A 252 -6.21 10.85 -10.65
N ALA A 253 -4.99 11.34 -10.49
CA ALA A 253 -4.51 12.58 -11.10
C ALA A 253 -4.51 12.52 -12.64
N LEU A 254 -4.08 11.41 -13.24
CA LEU A 254 -4.13 11.23 -14.71
C LEU A 254 -5.57 11.22 -15.27
N ARG A 255 -6.56 10.84 -14.47
CA ARG A 255 -7.98 10.81 -14.88
C ARG A 255 -8.72 12.11 -14.61
N GLN A 256 -8.43 12.74 -13.47
CA GLN A 256 -9.19 13.88 -12.94
C GLN A 256 -8.47 15.22 -13.13
N GLY A 257 -7.20 15.19 -13.53
CA GLY A 257 -6.28 16.33 -13.56
C GLY A 257 -5.32 16.31 -12.37
N VAL A 258 -4.13 16.88 -12.58
CA VAL A 258 -3.02 16.89 -11.60
C VAL A 258 -3.12 18.00 -10.55
N GLY A 259 -4.21 18.77 -10.57
CA GLY A 259 -4.38 19.93 -9.69
C GLY A 259 -3.49 21.11 -10.10
N ALA A 260 -3.05 21.89 -9.11
CA ALA A 260 -2.14 23.02 -9.33
C ALA A 260 -0.73 22.50 -9.70
N ILE A 261 -0.13 23.13 -10.71
CA ILE A 261 1.25 22.89 -11.12
C ILE A 261 2.06 24.12 -10.75
N GLU A 262 3.08 23.94 -9.94
CA GLU A 262 4.06 24.97 -9.61
C GLU A 262 5.42 24.63 -10.22
N THR A 263 6.31 25.61 -10.26
CA THR A 263 7.69 25.42 -10.73
C THR A 263 8.66 25.71 -9.60
N LYS A 264 9.67 24.87 -9.43
CA LYS A 264 10.72 25.00 -8.41
C LYS A 264 11.86 25.88 -8.94
N ARG A 265 12.96 25.28 -9.40
CA ARG A 265 14.18 26.02 -9.78
C ARG A 265 14.08 26.67 -11.16
N ASN A 266 13.31 26.09 -12.06
CA ASN A 266 13.16 26.56 -13.44
C ASN A 266 11.83 26.07 -14.06
N PRO A 267 11.43 26.57 -15.25
CA PRO A 267 10.14 26.21 -15.87
C PRO A 267 9.94 24.74 -16.25
N ALA A 268 10.99 23.91 -16.23
CA ALA A 268 10.90 22.47 -16.47
C ALA A 268 10.92 21.63 -15.17
N ASP A 269 11.09 22.29 -14.02
CA ASP A 269 11.18 21.68 -12.69
C ASP A 269 9.82 21.81 -12.00
N HIS A 270 8.88 20.92 -12.33
CA HIS A 270 7.49 20.97 -11.88
C HIS A 270 7.28 20.30 -10.52
N VAL A 271 6.25 20.74 -9.80
CA VAL A 271 5.68 20.05 -8.64
C VAL A 271 4.16 20.12 -8.70
N THR A 272 3.48 19.04 -8.35
CA THR A 272 2.01 18.99 -8.25
C THR A 272 1.57 18.71 -6.81
N GLU A 273 0.27 18.87 -6.53
CA GLU A 273 -0.28 18.48 -5.22
C GLU A 273 -0.18 16.97 -4.97
N VAL A 274 -0.07 16.16 -6.02
CA VAL A 274 0.13 14.71 -5.92
C VAL A 274 1.48 14.41 -5.26
N ASP A 275 2.55 15.05 -5.73
CA ASP A 275 3.92 14.89 -5.19
C ASP A 275 3.92 15.16 -3.68
N ARG A 276 3.35 16.31 -3.29
CA ARG A 276 3.28 16.73 -1.88
C ARG A 276 2.41 15.81 -1.04
N ALA A 277 1.25 15.38 -1.54
CA ALA A 277 0.35 14.49 -0.81
C ALA A 277 0.96 13.11 -0.59
N VAL A 278 1.60 12.53 -1.61
CA VAL A 278 2.30 11.25 -1.50
C VAL A 278 3.47 11.36 -0.53
N GLU A 279 4.28 12.42 -0.60
CA GLU A 279 5.41 12.56 0.32
C GLU A 279 4.97 12.76 1.78
N ARG A 280 3.94 13.59 2.05
CA ARG A 280 3.38 13.74 3.41
C ARG A 280 2.92 12.39 3.96
N ARG A 281 2.25 11.59 3.12
CA ARG A 281 1.76 10.26 3.49
C ARG A 281 2.90 9.31 3.82
N VAL A 282 3.92 9.21 2.96
CA VAL A 282 5.09 8.37 3.20
C VAL A 282 5.82 8.79 4.48
N ARG A 283 6.03 10.10 4.70
CA ARG A 283 6.68 10.60 5.92
C ARG A 283 5.91 10.24 7.19
N ALA A 284 4.58 10.35 7.19
CA ALA A 284 3.77 9.98 8.34
C ALA A 284 3.92 8.48 8.68
N VAL A 285 3.89 7.61 7.67
CA VAL A 285 4.08 6.16 7.85
C VAL A 285 5.50 5.85 8.33
N LEU A 286 6.53 6.43 7.70
CA LEU A 286 7.91 6.17 8.09
C LEU A 286 8.21 6.68 9.51
N GLY A 287 7.68 7.84 9.89
CA GLY A 287 7.81 8.37 11.26
C GLY A 287 7.15 7.49 12.31
N ALA A 288 6.01 6.87 11.99
CA ALA A 288 5.34 5.93 12.89
C ALA A 288 6.06 4.56 12.97
N GLN A 289 6.49 4.02 11.82
CA GLN A 289 7.03 2.66 11.71
C GLN A 289 8.54 2.56 11.97
N PHE A 290 9.27 3.67 11.81
CA PHE A 290 10.73 3.77 11.90
C PHE A 290 11.16 5.12 12.51
N PRO A 291 10.72 5.46 13.74
CA PRO A 291 10.95 6.78 14.35
C PRO A 291 12.44 7.15 14.54
N GLU A 292 13.34 6.17 14.51
CA GLU A 292 14.78 6.36 14.68
C GLU A 292 15.54 6.57 13.35
N HIS A 293 14.84 6.51 12.21
CA HIS A 293 15.46 6.65 10.89
C HIS A 293 15.37 8.09 10.38
N ASP A 294 16.35 8.49 9.58
CA ASP A 294 16.30 9.74 8.83
C ASP A 294 15.37 9.60 7.61
N ILE A 295 14.82 10.73 7.15
CA ILE A 295 14.00 10.80 5.94
C ILE A 295 14.41 12.01 5.11
N VAL A 296 14.90 11.75 3.89
CA VAL A 296 15.27 12.74 2.89
C VAL A 296 14.36 12.56 1.67
N GLY A 297 13.50 13.55 1.42
CA GLY A 297 12.54 13.52 0.32
C GLY A 297 12.71 14.71 -0.63
N GLU A 298 12.21 14.58 -1.85
CA GLU A 298 12.34 15.61 -2.88
C GLU A 298 11.60 16.92 -2.52
N GLU A 299 10.39 16.83 -1.96
CA GLU A 299 9.51 17.99 -1.78
C GLU A 299 9.72 18.71 -0.45
N TYR A 300 9.94 17.96 0.63
CA TYR A 300 10.09 18.51 1.97
C TYR A 300 11.54 18.43 2.49
N GLY A 301 12.48 17.94 1.69
CA GLY A 301 13.91 17.91 2.02
C GLY A 301 14.23 16.93 3.16
N GLY A 302 15.11 17.33 4.06
CA GLY A 302 15.64 16.48 5.13
C GLY A 302 17.15 16.37 5.04
N GLU A 303 17.76 15.99 6.16
CA GLU A 303 19.21 15.89 6.30
C GLU A 303 19.55 14.54 6.91
N THR A 304 20.72 14.01 6.53
CA THR A 304 21.30 12.82 7.13
C THR A 304 22.82 12.95 7.08
N ASP A 305 23.49 12.53 8.15
CA ASP A 305 24.94 12.36 8.18
C ASP A 305 25.36 10.89 7.91
N GLY A 306 24.38 10.01 7.68
CA GLY A 306 24.57 8.58 7.45
C GLY A 306 24.86 7.76 8.71
N ALA A 307 24.73 8.34 9.91
CA ALA A 307 24.94 7.61 11.16
C ALA A 307 23.83 6.60 11.48
N VAL A 308 22.60 6.89 11.05
CA VAL A 308 21.42 6.02 11.16
C VAL A 308 20.91 5.61 9.77
N PRO A 309 20.07 4.57 9.65
CA PRO A 309 19.41 4.26 8.39
C PRO A 309 18.60 5.46 7.87
N CYS A 310 18.70 5.73 6.57
CA CYS A 310 18.01 6.86 5.93
C CYS A 310 17.08 6.38 4.83
N TRP A 311 15.85 6.88 4.84
CA TRP A 311 14.89 6.72 3.76
C TRP A 311 15.04 7.85 2.75
N TYR A 312 15.18 7.50 1.48
CA TYR A 312 15.23 8.43 0.34
C TYR A 312 13.97 8.26 -0.50
N LEU A 313 13.31 9.38 -0.81
CA LEU A 313 11.97 9.38 -1.43
C LEU A 313 11.83 10.40 -2.54
N ASP A 314 11.49 9.92 -3.73
CA ASP A 314 10.88 10.68 -4.80
C ASP A 314 9.40 10.26 -4.93
N PRO A 315 8.43 11.12 -4.56
CA PRO A 315 7.02 10.77 -4.58
C PRO A 315 6.46 10.57 -6.00
N VAL A 316 7.02 11.26 -7.00
CA VAL A 316 6.62 11.16 -8.42
C VAL A 316 7.83 11.45 -9.32
N ASP A 317 8.66 10.44 -9.59
CA ASP A 317 9.75 10.62 -10.53
C ASP A 317 9.20 10.77 -11.96
N GLY A 318 9.58 11.87 -12.60
CA GLY A 318 9.01 12.30 -13.87
C GLY A 318 7.80 13.23 -13.71
N THR A 319 7.76 14.11 -12.71
CA THR A 319 6.69 15.10 -12.53
C THR A 319 6.37 15.91 -13.80
N ALA A 320 7.37 16.20 -14.64
CA ALA A 320 7.14 16.85 -15.93
C ALA A 320 6.27 16.00 -16.89
N ASN A 321 6.42 14.67 -16.88
CA ASN A 321 5.54 13.76 -17.61
C ASN A 321 4.12 13.82 -17.04
N LEU A 322 3.98 13.73 -15.71
CA LEU A 322 2.68 13.79 -15.03
C LEU A 322 1.94 15.10 -15.39
N ALA A 323 2.62 16.24 -15.26
CA ALA A 323 2.09 17.56 -15.56
C ALA A 323 1.58 17.72 -17.00
N ASN A 324 2.13 16.93 -17.94
CA ASN A 324 1.74 16.92 -19.35
C ASN A 324 0.84 15.73 -19.73
N GLY A 325 0.34 14.97 -18.75
CA GLY A 325 -0.56 13.83 -18.97
C GLY A 325 0.13 12.59 -19.56
N MET A 326 1.47 12.53 -19.55
CA MET A 326 2.23 11.36 -19.98
C MET A 326 2.31 10.36 -18.81
N PRO A 327 1.83 9.12 -18.97
CA PRO A 327 1.75 8.15 -17.87
C PRO A 327 3.12 7.57 -17.46
N TRP A 328 4.21 7.94 -18.14
CA TRP A 328 5.55 7.44 -17.85
C TRP A 328 6.17 8.12 -16.62
N THR A 329 5.62 7.79 -15.46
CA THR A 329 6.00 8.34 -14.15
C THR A 329 6.24 7.18 -13.20
N SER A 330 7.12 7.37 -12.22
CA SER A 330 7.41 6.37 -11.20
C SER A 330 7.23 6.96 -9.81
N PHE A 331 7.40 6.10 -8.82
CA PHE A 331 7.55 6.42 -7.41
C PHE A 331 8.91 5.80 -7.04
N SER A 332 9.69 6.44 -6.17
CA SER A 332 10.96 5.86 -5.71
C SER A 332 11.05 6.00 -4.20
N LEU A 333 11.13 4.88 -3.49
CA LEU A 333 11.39 4.84 -2.06
C LEU A 333 12.46 3.83 -1.75
N ALA A 334 13.55 4.26 -1.12
CA ALA A 334 14.67 3.40 -0.77
C ALA A 334 15.10 3.58 0.69
N LEU A 335 15.43 2.49 1.36
CA LEU A 335 16.19 2.51 2.60
C LEU A 335 17.67 2.32 2.28
N VAL A 336 18.50 3.24 2.75
CA VAL A 336 19.96 3.20 2.63
C VAL A 336 20.57 3.02 4.02
N GLU A 337 21.43 2.00 4.14
CA GLU A 337 22.17 1.67 5.37
C GLU A 337 23.66 1.57 5.04
N GLY A 338 24.50 2.30 5.76
CA GLY A 338 25.95 2.31 5.52
C GLY A 338 26.33 2.75 4.10
N GLY A 339 25.57 3.68 3.52
CA GLY A 339 25.79 4.19 2.16
C GLY A 339 25.30 3.28 1.04
N GLU A 340 24.68 2.14 1.33
CA GLU A 340 24.19 1.20 0.31
C GLU A 340 22.68 0.97 0.42
N PRO A 341 21.93 0.95 -0.70
CA PRO A 341 20.51 0.64 -0.68
C PRO A 341 20.27 -0.81 -0.26
N VAL A 342 19.38 -1.01 0.72
CA VAL A 342 19.05 -2.32 1.31
C VAL A 342 17.62 -2.74 1.03
N VAL A 343 16.69 -1.79 0.88
CA VAL A 343 15.28 -2.03 0.53
C VAL A 343 14.87 -0.95 -0.47
N GLY A 344 14.05 -1.30 -1.46
CA GLY A 344 13.56 -0.35 -2.45
C GLY A 344 12.17 -0.73 -2.95
N ALA A 345 11.35 0.27 -3.23
CA ALA A 345 10.11 0.15 -3.98
C ALA A 345 10.07 1.19 -5.09
N ILE A 346 9.62 0.76 -6.27
CA ILE A 346 9.27 1.66 -7.36
C ILE A 346 7.88 1.37 -7.91
N LEU A 347 7.31 2.32 -8.64
CA LEU A 347 6.11 2.09 -9.44
C LEU A 347 6.48 1.80 -10.90
N ASP A 348 6.02 0.68 -11.45
CA ASP A 348 6.15 0.40 -12.87
C ASP A 348 5.21 1.31 -13.69
N PRO A 349 5.72 2.24 -14.55
CA PRO A 349 4.87 3.15 -15.33
C PRO A 349 3.96 2.43 -16.34
N HIS A 350 4.31 1.22 -16.79
CA HIS A 350 3.54 0.49 -17.79
C HIS A 350 2.36 -0.26 -17.17
N GLU A 351 2.61 -1.00 -16.09
CA GLU A 351 1.60 -1.84 -15.44
C GLU A 351 0.90 -1.10 -14.28
N SER A 352 1.45 0.03 -13.84
CA SER A 352 0.99 0.79 -12.66
C SER A 352 0.93 -0.07 -11.39
N VAL A 353 1.89 -0.99 -11.24
CA VAL A 353 2.03 -1.88 -10.09
C VAL A 353 3.38 -1.69 -9.38
N PRO A 354 3.45 -1.89 -8.07
CA PRO A 354 4.71 -1.83 -7.35
C PRO A 354 5.71 -2.90 -7.76
N ILE A 355 6.97 -2.53 -7.69
CA ILE A 355 8.11 -3.44 -7.75
C ILE A 355 8.93 -3.20 -6.49
N VAL A 356 9.15 -4.27 -5.72
CA VAL A 356 9.87 -4.19 -4.45
C VAL A 356 11.09 -5.10 -4.45
N ALA A 357 12.15 -4.69 -3.77
CA ALA A 357 13.34 -5.51 -3.59
C ALA A 357 13.98 -5.24 -2.24
N ALA A 358 14.63 -6.25 -1.68
CA ALA A 358 15.49 -6.10 -0.53
C ALA A 358 16.74 -6.96 -0.69
N ARG A 359 17.86 -6.49 -0.16
CA ARG A 359 19.17 -7.15 -0.28
C ARG A 359 19.09 -8.62 0.14
N GLY A 360 19.43 -9.53 -0.77
CA GLY A 360 19.40 -10.97 -0.55
C GLY A 360 17.99 -11.59 -0.48
N ARG A 361 16.94 -10.87 -0.89
CA ARG A 361 15.54 -11.34 -0.90
C ARG A 361 14.93 -11.38 -2.31
N GLY A 362 15.66 -10.94 -3.33
CA GLY A 362 15.16 -10.86 -4.69
C GLY A 362 14.29 -9.61 -4.93
N ALA A 363 14.02 -9.36 -6.21
CA ALA A 363 13.08 -8.35 -6.68
C ALA A 363 11.75 -9.01 -7.07
N TRP A 364 10.64 -8.34 -6.78
CA TRP A 364 9.28 -8.91 -6.90
C TRP A 364 8.31 -7.88 -7.47
N ARG A 365 7.42 -8.34 -8.34
CA ARG A 365 6.28 -7.58 -8.86
C ARG A 365 5.02 -8.39 -8.59
N GLU A 366 4.15 -7.88 -7.73
CA GLU A 366 2.87 -8.54 -7.36
C GLU A 366 3.04 -10.03 -7.02
N GLY A 367 4.06 -10.35 -6.20
CA GLY A 367 4.37 -11.72 -5.76
C GLY A 367 5.11 -12.58 -6.80
N VAL A 368 5.32 -12.08 -8.02
CA VAL A 368 6.13 -12.75 -9.05
C VAL A 368 7.57 -12.26 -8.99
N ARG A 369 8.52 -13.18 -8.87
CA ARG A 369 9.94 -12.84 -8.84
C ARG A 369 10.40 -12.30 -10.19
N ILE A 370 11.12 -11.19 -10.15
CA ILE A 370 11.77 -10.57 -11.31
C ILE A 370 13.17 -11.15 -11.46
N VAL A 371 13.50 -11.53 -12.69
CA VAL A 371 14.83 -12.00 -13.07
C VAL A 371 15.27 -11.22 -14.30
N ALA A 372 16.41 -10.55 -14.22
CA ALA A 372 16.97 -9.81 -15.33
C ALA A 372 17.26 -10.77 -16.51
N PRO A 373 17.02 -10.35 -17.77
CA PRO A 373 17.29 -11.20 -18.91
C PRO A 373 18.76 -11.64 -18.98
N ALA A 374 18.97 -12.95 -19.11
CA ALA A 374 20.30 -13.49 -19.40
C ALA A 374 20.68 -13.19 -20.85
N ILE A 375 21.92 -12.74 -21.07
CA ILE A 375 22.51 -12.62 -22.41
C ILE A 375 23.81 -13.42 -22.49
N ALA A 376 23.85 -14.32 -23.46
CA ALA A 376 25.05 -15.00 -23.91
C ALA A 376 25.38 -14.54 -25.35
N ALA A 377 25.81 -13.28 -25.50
CA ALA A 377 26.22 -12.73 -26.78
C ALA A 377 27.54 -11.97 -26.65
N PRO A 378 28.47 -12.08 -27.62
CA PRO A 378 29.73 -11.32 -27.63
C PRO A 378 29.50 -9.80 -27.72
N GLU A 379 28.43 -9.38 -28.40
CA GLU A 379 28.05 -7.99 -28.62
C GLU A 379 26.67 -7.71 -27.96
N PRO A 380 26.62 -7.46 -26.65
CA PRO A 380 25.38 -7.47 -25.88
C PRO A 380 24.43 -6.31 -26.18
N LEU A 381 24.89 -5.26 -26.88
CA LEU A 381 24.11 -4.07 -27.21
C LEU A 381 23.65 -4.01 -28.68
N VAL A 382 24.20 -4.82 -29.58
CA VAL A 382 23.87 -4.77 -31.02
C VAL A 382 22.44 -5.24 -31.25
N GLY A 383 21.65 -4.44 -31.98
CA GLY A 383 20.23 -4.72 -32.21
C GLY A 383 19.38 -4.71 -30.93
N ARG A 384 19.83 -3.98 -29.91
CA ARG A 384 19.16 -3.82 -28.62
C ARG A 384 18.82 -2.36 -28.34
N MET A 385 18.33 -2.12 -27.13
CA MET A 385 17.91 -0.81 -26.67
C MET A 385 18.66 -0.45 -25.39
N VAL A 386 19.11 0.79 -25.32
CA VAL A 386 19.62 1.46 -24.12
C VAL A 386 18.69 2.61 -23.77
N ALA A 387 18.52 2.91 -22.49
CA ALA A 387 17.77 4.07 -22.02
C ALA A 387 18.69 5.06 -21.29
N THR A 388 18.39 6.35 -21.38
CA THR A 388 19.07 7.41 -20.63
C THR A 388 18.11 8.55 -20.34
N GLU A 389 18.52 9.48 -19.47
CA GLU A 389 17.79 10.74 -19.27
C GLU A 389 18.61 11.98 -19.64
N LEU A 390 17.90 13.10 -19.81
CA LEU A 390 18.47 14.44 -19.91
C LEU A 390 18.92 14.94 -18.53
N ALA A 391 19.79 15.93 -18.50
CA ALA A 391 20.11 16.68 -17.29
C ALA A 391 19.12 17.84 -17.15
N GLY A 392 17.95 17.56 -16.56
CA GLY A 392 16.80 18.46 -16.64
C GLY A 392 16.31 18.55 -18.08
N ALA A 393 16.27 19.76 -18.64
CA ALA A 393 15.87 19.97 -20.04
C ALA A 393 17.03 19.93 -21.06
N ALA A 394 18.28 19.70 -20.61
CA ALA A 394 19.47 19.82 -21.45
C ALA A 394 20.21 18.48 -21.65
N PRO A 395 20.87 18.28 -22.80
CA PRO A 395 21.79 17.16 -22.96
C PRO A 395 23.00 17.37 -22.03
N TRP A 396 23.40 16.32 -21.31
CA TRP A 396 24.67 16.31 -20.60
C TRP A 396 25.83 16.11 -21.58
N ALA A 397 27.05 16.51 -21.20
CA ALA A 397 28.17 16.69 -22.12
C ALA A 397 28.50 15.45 -22.99
N GLY A 398 28.29 14.24 -22.47
CA GLY A 398 28.56 12.98 -23.20
C GLY A 398 27.36 12.37 -23.93
N LEU A 399 26.16 12.99 -23.87
CA LEU A 399 24.96 12.40 -24.44
C LEU A 399 25.00 12.31 -25.97
N LEU A 400 25.40 13.40 -26.64
CA LEU A 400 25.45 13.41 -28.11
C LEU A 400 26.49 12.42 -28.65
N PRO A 401 27.74 12.36 -28.13
CA PRO A 401 28.68 11.31 -28.50
C PRO A 401 28.16 9.89 -28.21
N LEU A 402 27.48 9.68 -27.08
CA LEU A 402 26.87 8.38 -26.75
C LEU A 402 25.82 7.97 -27.81
N ILE A 403 24.96 8.90 -28.23
CA ILE A 403 23.96 8.67 -29.28
C ILE A 403 24.64 8.22 -30.58
N GLU A 404 25.69 8.92 -31.00
CA GLU A 404 26.44 8.59 -32.21
C GLU A 404 27.08 7.19 -32.13
N ARG A 405 27.71 6.85 -31.00
CA ARG A 405 28.38 5.56 -30.81
C ARG A 405 27.38 4.39 -30.69
N LEU A 406 26.24 4.60 -30.03
CA LEU A 406 25.16 3.61 -29.97
C LEU A 406 24.57 3.38 -31.36
N ALA A 407 24.32 4.44 -32.13
CA ALA A 407 23.81 4.34 -33.50
C ALA A 407 24.77 3.57 -34.42
N ALA A 408 26.08 3.83 -34.32
CA ALA A 408 27.10 3.09 -35.06
C ALA A 408 27.10 1.58 -34.74
N SER A 409 26.67 1.21 -33.53
CA SER A 409 26.55 -0.18 -33.06
C SER A 409 25.16 -0.79 -33.30
N HIS A 410 24.30 -0.13 -34.07
CA HIS A 410 22.90 -0.53 -34.27
C HIS A 410 22.12 -0.70 -32.94
N CYS A 411 22.50 0.06 -31.92
CA CYS A 411 21.84 0.10 -30.63
C CYS A 411 20.95 1.34 -30.56
N THR A 412 19.68 1.16 -30.21
CA THR A 412 18.71 2.26 -30.15
C THR A 412 18.67 2.89 -28.77
N LEU A 413 18.51 4.21 -28.70
CA LEU A 413 18.38 4.95 -27.44
C LEU A 413 16.92 5.31 -27.14
N ARG A 414 16.55 5.37 -25.85
CA ARG A 414 15.31 5.98 -25.35
C ARG A 414 15.62 7.01 -24.27
N ILE A 415 14.81 8.08 -24.27
CA ILE A 415 14.75 9.11 -23.23
C ILE A 415 13.28 9.27 -22.90
N LEU A 416 12.87 8.86 -21.70
CA LEU A 416 11.45 8.69 -21.38
C LEU A 416 10.98 9.61 -20.25
N GLY A 417 11.89 10.29 -19.55
CA GLY A 417 11.57 11.34 -18.59
C GLY A 417 11.33 10.86 -17.15
N SER A 418 11.82 9.68 -16.78
CA SER A 418 11.81 9.17 -15.40
C SER A 418 13.10 8.39 -15.14
N GLY A 419 13.99 8.95 -14.32
CA GLY A 419 15.30 8.35 -14.02
C GLY A 419 15.18 7.01 -13.29
N THR A 420 14.22 6.92 -12.37
CA THR A 420 13.84 5.71 -11.63
C THR A 420 13.45 4.59 -12.60
N ALA A 421 12.47 4.84 -13.48
CA ALA A 421 11.99 3.84 -14.42
C ALA A 421 13.05 3.46 -15.46
N THR A 422 13.83 4.44 -15.91
CA THR A 422 14.95 4.23 -16.84
C THR A 422 15.99 3.29 -16.25
N LEU A 423 16.45 3.53 -15.01
CA LEU A 423 17.43 2.65 -14.36
C LEU A 423 16.87 1.28 -13.99
N ALA A 424 15.58 1.17 -13.69
CA ALA A 424 14.95 -0.13 -13.42
C ALA A 424 14.71 -0.95 -14.69
N GLY A 425 14.62 -0.31 -15.86
CA GLY A 425 14.29 -0.92 -17.15
C GLY A 425 15.01 -2.25 -17.45
N PRO A 426 16.34 -2.36 -17.27
CA PRO A 426 17.06 -3.60 -17.52
C PRO A 426 16.61 -4.79 -16.66
N ALA A 427 16.22 -4.57 -15.40
CA ALA A 427 15.65 -5.63 -14.54
C ALA A 427 14.32 -6.16 -15.10
N LEU A 428 13.56 -5.29 -15.77
CA LEU A 428 12.24 -5.57 -16.34
C LEU A 428 12.31 -6.05 -17.80
N GLY A 429 13.52 -6.21 -18.34
CA GLY A 429 13.74 -6.56 -19.74
C GLY A 429 13.37 -5.46 -20.73
N ARG A 430 13.27 -4.20 -20.29
CA ARG A 430 12.99 -3.02 -21.12
C ARG A 430 14.29 -2.39 -21.63
N GLY A 431 14.98 -3.14 -22.47
CA GLY A 431 16.32 -2.81 -22.92
C GLY A 431 17.39 -3.54 -22.11
N MET A 432 18.64 -3.37 -22.55
CA MET A 432 19.77 -4.15 -22.04
C MET A 432 20.61 -3.43 -21.01
N ALA A 433 20.64 -2.11 -21.10
CA ALA A 433 21.35 -1.26 -20.18
C ALA A 433 20.68 0.12 -20.14
N ALA A 434 20.93 0.85 -19.06
CA ALA A 434 20.47 2.20 -18.89
C ALA A 434 21.51 3.00 -18.10
N LEU A 435 21.48 4.33 -18.28
CA LEU A 435 22.29 5.21 -17.44
C LEU A 435 21.60 6.54 -17.19
N VAL A 436 21.97 7.19 -16.11
CA VAL A 436 21.61 8.58 -15.82
C VAL A 436 22.88 9.35 -15.47
N HIS A 437 22.98 10.60 -15.93
CA HIS A 437 24.21 11.37 -15.83
C HIS A 437 24.64 11.66 -14.38
N ARG A 438 23.67 11.84 -13.47
CA ARG A 438 23.92 12.17 -12.08
C ARG A 438 23.07 11.28 -11.19
N TYR A 439 23.75 10.47 -10.38
CA TYR A 439 23.13 9.71 -9.32
C TYR A 439 22.54 10.65 -8.26
N SER A 440 21.36 10.27 -7.79
CA SER A 440 20.62 10.87 -6.70
C SER A 440 20.06 9.70 -5.90
N ALA A 441 20.27 9.67 -4.58
CA ALA A 441 19.71 8.61 -3.76
C ALA A 441 18.18 8.68 -3.70
N ILE A 442 17.62 9.90 -3.75
CA ILE A 442 16.19 10.20 -3.82
C ILE A 442 15.55 9.44 -4.98
N ASP A 443 16.04 9.67 -6.20
CA ASP A 443 15.42 9.12 -7.40
C ASP A 443 15.88 7.67 -7.66
N HIS A 444 17.16 7.37 -7.46
CA HIS A 444 17.75 6.19 -8.10
C HIS A 444 18.06 5.02 -7.17
N ALA A 445 18.13 5.22 -5.84
CA ALA A 445 18.58 4.17 -4.91
C ALA A 445 17.69 2.91 -4.96
N ALA A 446 16.37 3.09 -5.09
CA ALA A 446 15.41 1.99 -5.18
C ALA A 446 15.65 1.13 -6.45
N SER A 447 15.87 1.78 -7.60
CA SER A 447 16.17 1.09 -8.85
C SER A 447 17.47 0.29 -8.78
N LEU A 448 18.52 0.80 -8.10
CA LEU A 448 19.78 0.07 -7.98
C LEU A 448 19.61 -1.25 -7.21
N VAL A 449 18.88 -1.26 -6.10
CA VAL A 449 18.63 -2.51 -5.35
C VAL A 449 17.73 -3.47 -6.14
N ILE A 450 16.72 -2.97 -6.85
CA ILE A 450 15.87 -3.80 -7.72
C ILE A 450 16.69 -4.49 -8.82
N VAL A 451 17.55 -3.74 -9.51
CA VAL A 451 18.40 -4.31 -10.56
C VAL A 451 19.35 -5.36 -9.99
N ARG A 452 20.03 -5.08 -8.87
CA ARG A 452 20.93 -6.04 -8.21
C ARG A 452 20.19 -7.32 -7.81
N GLU A 453 19.01 -7.19 -7.20
CA GLU A 453 18.23 -8.33 -6.69
C GLU A 453 17.53 -9.14 -7.79
N SER A 454 17.37 -8.57 -8.99
CA SER A 454 16.96 -9.31 -10.19
C SER A 454 18.11 -10.11 -10.84
N GLY A 455 19.35 -9.96 -10.38
CA GLY A 455 20.56 -10.55 -10.98
C GLY A 455 21.24 -9.67 -12.03
N GLY A 456 20.76 -8.45 -12.24
CA GLY A 456 21.41 -7.45 -13.08
C GLY A 456 22.60 -6.79 -12.39
N VAL A 457 23.22 -5.84 -13.10
CA VAL A 457 24.36 -5.04 -12.62
C VAL A 457 23.92 -3.60 -12.41
N ALA A 458 24.26 -3.02 -11.27
CA ALA A 458 23.99 -1.62 -10.96
C ALA A 458 25.23 -0.97 -10.30
N ARG A 459 25.72 0.12 -10.88
CA ARG A 459 26.95 0.81 -10.50
C ARG A 459 26.75 2.32 -10.47
N VAL A 460 27.44 3.00 -9.56
CA VAL A 460 27.63 4.45 -9.61
C VAL A 460 29.11 4.69 -9.90
N LEU A 461 29.41 5.29 -11.04
CA LEU A 461 30.78 5.56 -11.49
C LEU A 461 31.36 6.78 -10.74
N PRO A 462 32.69 6.94 -10.66
CA PRO A 462 33.33 8.11 -10.04
C PRO A 462 32.90 9.45 -10.66
N SER A 463 32.45 9.44 -11.91
CA SER A 463 31.88 10.60 -12.60
C SER A 463 30.51 11.04 -12.06
N GLY A 464 29.88 10.24 -11.20
CA GLY A 464 28.52 10.41 -10.72
C GLY A 464 27.46 9.76 -11.62
N ILE A 465 27.83 9.16 -12.75
CA ILE A 465 26.89 8.43 -13.62
C ILE A 465 26.42 7.16 -12.90
N ALA A 466 25.10 6.98 -12.77
CA ALA A 466 24.54 5.69 -12.40
C ALA A 466 24.24 4.89 -13.66
N LEU A 467 24.69 3.64 -13.67
CA LEU A 467 24.57 2.72 -14.79
C LEU A 467 23.97 1.40 -14.32
N THR A 468 22.96 0.92 -15.04
CA THR A 468 22.33 -0.38 -14.81
C THR A 468 22.34 -1.22 -16.08
N ALA A 469 22.39 -2.55 -15.94
CA ALA A 469 22.31 -3.47 -17.05
C ALA A 469 21.73 -4.81 -16.63
N ALA A 470 21.12 -5.54 -17.56
CA ALA A 470 20.60 -6.88 -17.27
C ALA A 470 21.74 -7.90 -17.07
N HIS A 471 22.94 -7.62 -17.58
CA HIS A 471 24.09 -8.50 -17.48
C HIS A 471 25.43 -7.72 -17.48
N ALA A 472 26.48 -8.30 -16.89
CA ALA A 472 27.80 -7.66 -16.76
C ALA A 472 28.44 -7.27 -18.10
N ALA A 473 28.26 -8.10 -19.14
CA ALA A 473 28.75 -7.78 -20.48
C ALA A 473 28.09 -6.51 -21.06
N ALA A 474 26.79 -6.34 -20.85
CA ALA A 474 26.07 -5.15 -21.30
C ALA A 474 26.50 -3.90 -20.52
N ALA A 475 26.77 -4.04 -19.21
CA ALA A 475 27.32 -2.94 -18.41
C ALA A 475 28.70 -2.50 -18.93
N ALA A 476 29.61 -3.45 -19.14
CA ALA A 476 30.96 -3.16 -19.66
C ALA A 476 30.90 -2.50 -21.04
N ALA A 477 30.09 -3.05 -21.96
CA ALA A 477 29.91 -2.48 -23.29
C ALA A 477 29.34 -1.05 -23.25
N LEU A 478 28.42 -0.74 -22.32
CA LEU A 478 27.90 0.62 -22.16
C LEU A 478 28.93 1.57 -21.54
N GLU A 479 29.73 1.09 -20.57
CA GLU A 479 30.83 1.86 -19.98
C GLU A 479 31.90 2.22 -21.02
N ASP A 480 32.26 1.29 -21.91
CA ASP A 480 33.22 1.52 -23.00
C ASP A 480 32.72 2.61 -23.97
N LEU A 481 31.40 2.73 -24.15
CA LEU A 481 30.78 3.78 -24.96
C LEU A 481 30.70 5.13 -24.24
N LEU A 482 31.21 5.29 -23.01
CA LEU A 482 31.29 6.58 -22.31
C LEU A 482 32.66 7.24 -22.45
N VAL A 483 33.70 6.47 -22.74
CA VAL A 483 35.06 6.94 -23.06
C VAL A 483 35.12 7.39 -24.53
#